data_AF-A0A428YAC7-F1
#
_entry.id   AF-A0A428YAC7-F1
#
_cell.length_a   1.000
_cell.length_b   1.000
_cell.length_c   1.000
_cell.angle_alpha   90.00
_cell.angle_beta   90.00
_cell.angle_gamma   90.00
#
_symmetry.space_group_name_H-M   'P 1'
#
loop_
_entity.id
_entity.type
_entity.pdbx_description
1 polymer ?
#
loop_
_entity_poly.entity_id
_entity_poly.type
_entity_poly.pdbx_seq_one_letter_code
_entity_poly.pdbx_strand_id
1 'polypeptide(L)'
;MVDNRGDVPVSEHLFHLADTGINLRSPLDFTNGLASVHPGGIVVFTGISSGPVRVTVDARDSPPSTVDTEAWDDVVEVSVHAPAGRMVVSGVFSDAPELPVLTIAGPGDYRIRLHARGRDTAIDLGVPEPVEDYLMIAWPAPLAPETRLKHTDTYGAGLRRPRSRRPAPAARTDDTQAALRARLQARLQAEDDKSNQQS
;
A
#
# COMPACT_ATOMS: atom_id res chain seq x y z
N MET A 1 21.69 -8.82 -7.50
CA MET A 1 21.23 -7.63 -6.75
C MET A 1 19.77 -7.86 -6.48
N VAL A 2 19.32 -7.75 -5.23
CA VAL A 2 17.89 -7.87 -4.91
C VAL A 2 17.20 -6.61 -5.43
N ASP A 3 16.14 -6.76 -6.21
CA ASP A 3 15.36 -5.63 -6.69
C ASP A 3 14.66 -4.97 -5.49
N ASN A 4 14.66 -3.65 -5.42
CA ASN A 4 13.96 -2.92 -4.38
C ASN A 4 12.51 -2.61 -4.76
N ARG A 5 12.06 -3.05 -5.94
CA ARG A 5 10.71 -2.92 -6.45
C ARG A 5 10.12 -4.30 -6.75
N GLY A 6 8.85 -4.49 -6.42
CA GLY A 6 8.17 -5.77 -6.63
C GLY A 6 6.66 -5.65 -6.52
N ASP A 7 5.97 -6.63 -7.10
CA ASP A 7 4.51 -6.70 -7.05
C ASP A 7 4.08 -7.48 -5.80
N VAL A 8 3.24 -6.85 -4.98
CA VAL A 8 2.76 -7.38 -3.70
C VAL A 8 1.29 -7.77 -3.85
N PRO A 9 0.91 -9.02 -3.55
CA PRO A 9 -0.49 -9.41 -3.60
C PRO A 9 -1.28 -8.77 -2.46
N VAL A 10 -2.41 -8.17 -2.82
CA VAL A 10 -3.34 -7.50 -1.91
C VAL A 10 -4.61 -8.33 -1.78
N SER A 11 -5.16 -8.33 -0.57
CA SER A 11 -6.46 -8.90 -0.26
C SER A 11 -7.11 -8.06 0.83
N GLU A 12 -8.43 -7.93 0.79
CA GLU A 12 -9.21 -7.15 1.78
C GLU A 12 -8.73 -5.70 1.95
N HIS A 13 -8.35 -5.06 0.84
CA HIS A 13 -7.84 -3.68 0.82
C HIS A 13 -6.55 -3.42 1.61
N LEU A 14 -5.73 -4.45 1.84
CA LEU A 14 -4.51 -4.25 2.60
C LEU A 14 -3.37 -5.19 2.23
N PHE A 15 -2.16 -4.73 2.56
CA PHE A 15 -0.94 -5.52 2.66
C PHE A 15 -0.16 -5.09 3.92
N HIS A 16 0.90 -5.82 4.25
CA HIS A 16 1.63 -5.64 5.50
C HIS A 16 3.08 -5.23 5.27
N LEU A 17 3.60 -4.45 6.22
CA LEU A 17 5.02 -4.35 6.53
C LEU A 17 5.19 -4.81 7.99
N ALA A 18 5.77 -5.98 8.20
CA ALA A 18 5.81 -6.60 9.52
C ALA A 18 7.20 -7.12 9.85
N ASP A 19 7.59 -7.00 11.11
CA ASP A 19 8.77 -7.65 11.65
C ASP A 19 8.56 -9.17 11.74
N THR A 20 9.65 -9.91 11.73
CA THR A 20 9.60 -11.38 11.71
C THR A 20 8.87 -11.93 12.94
N GLY A 21 7.89 -12.80 12.71
CA GLY A 21 7.08 -13.41 13.77
C GLY A 21 5.92 -12.53 14.26
N ILE A 22 5.74 -11.34 13.69
CA ILE A 22 4.61 -10.46 14.03
C ILE A 22 3.38 -10.81 13.19
N ASN A 23 2.24 -10.93 13.87
CA ASN A 23 0.95 -11.14 13.24
C ASN A 23 0.06 -9.91 13.50
N LEU A 24 -0.21 -9.13 12.47
CA LEU A 24 -0.99 -7.90 12.55
C LEU A 24 -2.49 -8.24 12.64
N ARG A 25 -3.18 -7.67 13.63
CA ARG A 25 -4.58 -7.98 13.94
C ARG A 25 -5.38 -6.71 14.20
N SER A 26 -6.69 -6.84 14.02
CA SER A 26 -7.70 -5.86 14.42
C SER A 26 -7.63 -5.50 15.92
N PRO A 27 -8.11 -4.30 16.32
CA PRO A 27 -8.73 -3.27 15.47
C PRO A 27 -7.70 -2.50 14.64
N LEU A 28 -8.09 -2.13 13.41
CA LEU A 28 -7.31 -1.29 12.52
C LEU A 28 -7.64 0.19 12.77
N ASP A 29 -6.63 1.04 12.75
CA ASP A 29 -6.77 2.49 12.82
C ASP A 29 -6.81 3.10 11.41
N PHE A 30 -7.90 3.79 11.08
CA PHE A 30 -8.12 4.42 9.79
C PHE A 30 -7.89 5.95 9.83
N THR A 31 -7.39 6.48 10.95
CA THR A 31 -7.36 7.92 11.22
C THR A 31 -6.55 8.71 10.19
N ASN A 32 -5.45 8.15 9.66
CA ASN A 32 -4.71 8.77 8.54
C ASN A 32 -5.19 8.30 7.15
N GLY A 33 -5.91 7.19 7.06
CA GLY A 33 -6.48 6.68 5.80
C GLY A 33 -5.48 5.99 4.87
N LEU A 34 -4.21 5.87 5.25
CA LEU A 34 -3.18 5.17 4.47
C LEU A 34 -2.55 3.99 5.24
N ALA A 35 -2.37 4.10 6.55
CA ALA A 35 -1.72 3.07 7.34
C ALA A 35 -2.24 2.99 8.78
N SER A 36 -2.31 1.76 9.31
CA SER A 36 -2.53 1.46 10.72
C SER A 36 -1.25 0.90 11.33
N VAL A 37 -0.75 1.55 12.38
CA VAL A 37 0.49 1.15 13.06
C VAL A 37 0.17 0.23 14.22
N HIS A 38 0.93 -0.86 14.34
CA HIS A 38 0.82 -1.84 15.41
C HIS A 38 2.21 -2.14 16.01
N PRO A 39 2.27 -2.76 17.20
CA PRO A 39 3.53 -3.27 17.72
C PRO A 39 4.18 -4.23 16.71
N GLY A 40 5.39 -3.89 16.23
CA GLY A 40 6.15 -4.72 15.30
C GLY A 40 5.70 -4.65 13.83
N GLY A 41 4.76 -3.78 13.44
CA GLY A 41 4.40 -3.68 12.03
C GLY A 41 3.34 -2.64 11.69
N ILE A 42 3.06 -2.55 10.40
CA ILE A 42 2.18 -1.57 9.78
C ILE A 42 1.28 -2.31 8.80
N VAL A 43 -0.02 -2.05 8.89
CA VAL A 43 -1.00 -2.41 7.86
C VAL A 43 -1.13 -1.22 6.91
N VAL A 44 -0.98 -1.45 5.61
CA VAL A 44 -1.12 -0.41 4.58
C VAL A 44 -2.41 -0.63 3.82
N PHE A 45 -3.19 0.44 3.63
CA PHE A 45 -4.50 0.38 2.97
C PHE A 45 -4.41 0.67 1.47
N THR A 46 -5.18 -0.08 0.69
CA THR A 46 -5.24 0.00 -0.78
C THR A 46 -6.63 0.38 -1.28
N GLY A 47 -6.69 1.05 -2.42
CA GLY A 47 -7.97 1.38 -3.06
C GLY A 47 -8.65 0.15 -3.63
N ILE A 48 -7.89 -0.69 -4.34
CA ILE A 48 -8.31 -2.00 -4.82
C ILE A 48 -8.69 -2.91 -3.65
N SER A 49 -9.64 -3.81 -3.89
CA SER A 49 -10.01 -4.84 -2.91
C SER A 49 -9.10 -6.07 -2.98
N SER A 50 -8.57 -6.39 -4.16
CA SER A 50 -7.66 -7.51 -4.39
C SER A 50 -6.86 -7.36 -5.69
N GLY A 51 -5.75 -8.09 -5.81
CA GLY A 51 -4.86 -8.03 -6.97
C GLY A 51 -3.45 -7.58 -6.59
N PRO A 52 -2.54 -7.42 -7.54
CA PRO A 52 -1.19 -6.95 -7.24
C PRO A 52 -1.15 -5.42 -7.10
N VAL A 53 -0.29 -4.92 -6.21
CA VAL A 53 0.13 -3.51 -6.18
C VAL A 53 1.64 -3.45 -6.33
N ARG A 54 2.15 -2.33 -6.84
CA ARG A 54 3.58 -2.17 -7.03
C ARG A 54 4.20 -1.48 -5.82
N VAL A 55 5.13 -2.14 -5.15
CA VAL A 55 5.81 -1.59 -3.96
C VAL A 55 7.27 -1.40 -4.26
N THR A 56 7.79 -0.22 -3.91
CA THR A 56 9.22 0.08 -3.87
C THR A 56 9.63 0.32 -2.42
N VAL A 57 10.74 -0.28 -2.01
CA VAL A 57 11.31 -0.11 -0.67
C VAL A 57 12.66 0.59 -0.75
N ASP A 58 12.96 1.41 0.25
CA ASP A 58 14.20 2.18 0.35
C ASP A 58 14.63 2.26 1.82
N ALA A 59 15.62 1.46 2.18
CA ALA A 59 16.18 1.45 3.54
C ALA A 59 17.38 2.40 3.60
N ARG A 60 17.38 3.29 4.58
CA ARG A 60 18.41 4.33 4.72
C ARG A 60 18.90 4.44 6.16
N ASP A 61 20.13 4.94 6.32
CA ASP A 61 20.69 5.25 7.64
C ASP A 61 20.19 6.59 8.21
N SER A 62 19.61 7.45 7.36
CA SER A 62 19.18 8.80 7.72
C SER A 62 17.93 9.21 6.92
N PRO A 63 17.13 10.18 7.42
CA PRO A 63 15.98 10.69 6.68
C PRO A 63 16.38 11.24 5.30
N PRO A 64 15.52 11.10 4.27
CA PRO A 64 15.69 11.83 3.02
C PRO A 64 15.72 13.34 3.26
N SER A 65 16.62 14.04 2.57
CA SER A 65 16.78 15.51 2.66
C SER A 65 15.58 16.28 2.11
N THR A 66 14.79 15.65 1.24
CA THR A 66 13.59 16.23 0.64
C THR A 66 12.40 15.28 0.78
N VAL A 67 11.20 15.84 0.65
CA VAL A 67 9.96 15.09 0.49
C VAL A 67 9.47 15.37 -0.93
N ASP A 68 9.44 14.36 -1.78
CA ASP A 68 8.75 14.47 -3.07
C ASP A 68 7.27 14.19 -2.86
N THR A 69 6.47 15.25 -2.87
CA THR A 69 5.00 15.16 -2.75
C THR A 69 4.29 15.40 -4.07
N GLU A 70 4.97 15.80 -5.13
CA GLU A 70 4.32 16.16 -6.40
C GLU A 70 3.86 14.90 -7.15
N ALA A 71 4.69 13.86 -7.16
CA ALA A 71 4.41 12.61 -7.88
C ALA A 71 3.46 11.63 -7.16
N TRP A 72 2.96 11.98 -5.97
CA TRP A 72 2.22 11.09 -5.06
C TRP A 72 0.89 11.67 -4.62
N ASP A 73 -0.13 10.85 -4.39
CA ASP A 73 -1.45 11.30 -3.97
C ASP A 73 -1.56 11.40 -2.44
N ASP A 74 -0.92 10.49 -1.72
CA ASP A 74 -0.91 10.46 -0.27
C ASP A 74 0.51 10.18 0.25
N VAL A 75 0.95 10.93 1.26
CA VAL A 75 2.25 10.81 1.89
C VAL A 75 2.10 10.98 3.40
N VAL A 76 2.42 9.94 4.15
CA VAL A 76 2.44 9.94 5.61
C VAL A 76 3.77 9.44 6.15
N GLU A 77 4.13 9.92 7.33
CA GLU A 77 5.21 9.36 8.11
C GLU A 77 4.69 8.82 9.43
N VAL A 78 5.11 7.60 9.76
CA VAL A 78 4.74 6.89 10.97
C VAL A 78 5.97 6.29 11.62
N SER A 79 5.90 6.06 12.93
CA SER A 79 6.97 5.39 13.67
C SER A 79 6.54 3.99 14.07
N VAL A 80 7.47 3.03 14.02
CA VAL A 80 7.25 1.64 14.41
C VAL A 80 8.46 1.12 15.17
N HIS A 81 8.21 0.34 16.22
CA HIS A 81 9.25 -0.41 16.91
C HIS A 81 9.38 -1.79 16.25
N ALA A 82 10.60 -2.17 15.86
CA ALA A 82 10.94 -3.46 15.24
C ALA A 82 11.76 -4.32 16.24
N PRO A 83 11.14 -5.25 16.98
CA PRO A 83 11.82 -6.04 18.02
C PRO A 83 12.92 -6.97 17.50
N ALA A 84 12.73 -7.56 16.33
CA ALA A 84 13.69 -8.45 15.68
C ALA A 84 14.51 -7.73 14.58
N GLY A 85 14.05 -6.57 14.12
CA GLY A 85 14.77 -5.75 13.16
C GLY A 85 14.82 -6.38 11.77
N ARG A 86 13.82 -7.19 11.40
CA ARG A 86 13.71 -7.82 10.10
C ARG A 86 12.31 -7.59 9.52
N MET A 87 11.97 -6.32 9.33
CA MET A 87 10.70 -5.92 8.73
C MET A 87 10.70 -6.11 7.21
N VAL A 88 9.70 -6.84 6.72
CA VAL A 88 9.51 -7.13 5.29
C VAL A 88 8.08 -6.82 4.85
N VAL A 89 7.93 -6.49 3.57
CA VAL A 89 6.62 -6.31 2.93
C VAL A 89 6.03 -7.68 2.61
N SER A 90 4.72 -7.87 2.80
CA SER A 90 4.03 -9.13 2.49
C SER A 90 2.54 -8.90 2.20
N GLY A 91 1.93 -9.83 1.45
CA GLY A 91 0.48 -9.91 1.34
C GLY A 91 -0.16 -10.56 2.58
N VAL A 92 -1.48 -10.44 2.71
CA VAL A 92 -2.22 -10.96 3.88
C VAL A 92 -2.19 -12.49 3.97
N PHE A 93 -2.30 -13.14 2.82
CA PHE A 93 -2.40 -14.59 2.67
C PHE A 93 -1.29 -15.16 1.79
N SER A 94 -0.20 -14.43 1.64
CA SER A 94 0.89 -14.78 0.73
C SER A 94 2.22 -14.55 1.39
N ASP A 95 3.21 -15.34 0.99
CA ASP A 95 4.58 -15.13 1.42
C ASP A 95 5.08 -13.74 1.00
N ALA A 96 6.08 -13.23 1.74
CA ALA A 96 6.74 -12.00 1.39
C ALA A 96 7.37 -12.14 -0.01
N PRO A 97 7.14 -11.20 -0.94
CA PRO A 97 7.92 -11.16 -2.17
C PRO A 97 9.40 -10.92 -1.84
N GLU A 98 10.27 -11.14 -2.82
CA GLU A 98 11.71 -10.89 -2.70
C GLU A 98 12.02 -9.38 -2.66
N LEU A 99 11.58 -8.70 -1.60
CA LEU A 99 11.90 -7.32 -1.29
C LEU A 99 12.91 -7.23 -0.14
N PRO A 100 13.85 -6.27 -0.18
CA PRO A 100 14.79 -6.03 0.90
C PRO A 100 14.14 -5.77 2.25
N VAL A 101 14.85 -6.14 3.32
CA VAL A 101 14.50 -5.75 4.70
C VAL A 101 14.66 -4.24 4.86
N LEU A 102 13.64 -3.58 5.41
CA LEU A 102 13.64 -2.13 5.61
C LEU A 102 14.42 -1.67 6.85
N THR A 103 14.57 -2.55 7.85
CA THR A 103 15.22 -2.28 9.13
C THR A 103 16.69 -2.66 9.12
N ILE A 104 17.47 -2.01 8.27
CA ILE A 104 18.90 -2.36 8.03
C ILE A 104 19.81 -2.14 9.24
N ALA A 105 19.40 -1.35 10.23
CA ALA A 105 20.15 -1.13 11.46
C ALA A 105 19.83 -2.16 12.56
N GLY A 106 19.05 -3.19 12.26
CA GLY A 106 18.65 -4.24 13.22
C GLY A 106 17.49 -3.81 14.14
N PRO A 107 17.33 -4.45 15.31
CA PRO A 107 16.25 -4.13 16.25
C PRO A 107 16.25 -2.66 16.69
N GLY A 108 15.08 -2.05 16.80
CA GLY A 108 14.96 -0.68 17.30
C GLY A 108 13.76 0.09 16.78
N ASP A 109 13.80 1.40 16.98
CA ASP A 109 12.76 2.32 16.53
C ASP A 109 13.08 2.86 15.14
N TYR A 110 12.07 2.87 14.29
CA TYR A 110 12.16 3.32 12.91
C TYR A 110 11.09 4.34 12.59
N ARG A 111 11.47 5.30 11.74
CA ARG A 111 10.53 6.16 11.03
C ARG A 111 10.35 5.61 9.63
N ILE A 112 9.10 5.48 9.20
CA ILE A 112 8.70 5.00 7.89
C ILE A 112 7.92 6.10 7.19
N ARG A 113 8.38 6.52 6.02
CA ARG A 113 7.62 7.38 5.10
C ARG A 113 6.95 6.53 4.04
N LEU A 114 5.62 6.58 4.00
CA LEU A 114 4.78 5.88 3.05
C LEU A 114 4.24 6.87 2.04
N HIS A 115 4.48 6.59 0.76
CA HIS A 115 3.87 7.31 -0.35
C HIS A 115 2.94 6.34 -1.07
N ALA A 116 1.80 6.84 -1.51
CA ALA A 116 0.84 6.08 -2.30
C ALA A 116 0.30 6.94 -3.45
N ARG A 117 0.03 6.29 -4.57
CA ARG A 117 -0.68 6.89 -5.70
C ARG A 117 -1.53 5.87 -6.43
N GLY A 118 -2.56 6.35 -7.12
CA GLY A 118 -3.44 5.52 -7.94
C GLY A 118 -4.55 4.81 -7.16
N ARG A 119 -4.70 5.06 -5.86
CA ARG A 119 -5.73 4.43 -4.99
C ARG A 119 -7.16 4.77 -5.40
N ASP A 120 -7.35 5.82 -6.20
CA ASP A 120 -8.65 6.19 -6.75
C ASP A 120 -8.96 5.52 -8.11
N THR A 121 -8.04 4.74 -8.68
CA THR A 121 -8.17 4.16 -10.03
C THR A 121 -9.21 3.04 -10.11
N ALA A 122 -9.24 2.16 -9.10
CA ALA A 122 -10.04 0.94 -9.12
C ALA A 122 -10.60 0.60 -7.73
N ILE A 123 -11.20 1.61 -7.07
CA ILE A 123 -11.77 1.49 -5.72
C ILE A 123 -12.72 0.30 -5.61
N ASP A 124 -12.54 -0.53 -4.58
CA ASP A 124 -13.34 -1.74 -4.28
C ASP A 124 -13.23 -2.87 -5.31
N LEU A 125 -12.36 -2.75 -6.32
CA LEU A 125 -12.28 -3.71 -7.42
C LEU A 125 -11.08 -4.65 -7.28
N GLY A 126 -11.24 -5.86 -7.82
CA GLY A 126 -10.14 -6.78 -8.06
C GLY A 126 -9.48 -6.46 -9.40
N VAL A 127 -8.15 -6.37 -9.42
CA VAL A 127 -7.38 -6.05 -10.65
C VAL A 127 -6.40 -7.18 -11.01
N PRO A 128 -6.17 -7.43 -12.32
CA PRO A 128 -5.18 -8.43 -12.74
C PRO A 128 -3.75 -7.89 -12.72
N GLU A 129 -3.58 -6.58 -12.86
CA GLU A 129 -2.30 -5.88 -12.98
C GLU A 129 -2.22 -4.69 -12.01
N PRO A 130 -1.02 -4.27 -11.59
CA PRO A 130 -0.87 -3.16 -10.65
C PRO A 130 -1.37 -1.83 -11.22
N VAL A 131 -2.34 -1.22 -10.53
CA VAL A 131 -2.83 0.15 -10.79
C VAL A 131 -2.51 1.12 -9.65
N GLU A 132 -1.89 0.62 -8.59
CA GLU A 132 -1.45 1.41 -7.43
C GLU A 132 0.07 1.24 -7.26
N ASP A 133 0.77 2.34 -7.00
CA ASP A 133 2.18 2.34 -6.62
C ASP A 133 2.32 2.80 -5.16
N TYR A 134 3.27 2.19 -4.47
CA TYR A 134 3.67 2.52 -3.11
C TYR A 134 5.18 2.68 -3.01
N LEU A 135 5.64 3.67 -2.24
CA LEU A 135 7.05 3.83 -1.87
C LEU A 135 7.19 3.89 -0.35
N MET A 136 7.95 2.96 0.21
CA MET A 136 8.23 2.87 1.64
C MET A 136 9.70 3.19 1.88
N ILE A 137 9.97 4.31 2.56
CA ILE A 137 11.32 4.70 2.95
C ILE A 137 11.46 4.53 4.46
N ALA A 138 12.46 3.78 4.92
CA ALA A 138 12.70 3.53 6.35
C ALA A 138 14.06 4.05 6.79
N TRP A 139 14.13 4.64 7.98
CA TRP A 139 15.38 4.98 8.65
C TRP A 139 15.27 4.89 10.17
N PRO A 140 16.37 4.59 10.88
CA PRO A 140 16.38 4.58 12.35
C PRO A 140 16.05 5.97 12.90
N ALA A 141 15.10 6.05 13.84
CA ALA A 141 14.74 7.29 14.51
C ALA A 141 13.91 7.01 15.77
N PRO A 142 13.99 7.84 16.81
CA PRO A 142 13.09 7.74 17.96
C PRO A 142 11.61 7.77 17.53
N LEU A 143 10.76 7.09 18.29
CA LEU A 143 9.32 7.15 18.07
C LEU A 143 8.81 8.59 18.15
N ALA A 144 8.05 8.99 17.15
CA ALA A 144 7.44 10.30 17.05
C ALA A 144 5.98 10.18 16.59
N PRO A 145 5.12 11.17 16.90
CA PRO A 145 3.76 11.22 16.38
C PRO A 145 3.73 11.12 14.85
N GLU A 146 2.63 10.59 14.30
CA GLU A 146 2.45 10.56 12.84
C GLU A 146 2.50 11.97 12.24
N THR A 147 2.97 12.07 11.01
CA THR A 147 3.00 13.33 10.26
C THR A 147 2.38 13.12 8.89
N ARG A 148 1.44 13.99 8.53
CA ARG A 148 0.73 13.93 7.24
C ARG A 148 1.35 14.98 6.33
N LEU A 149 2.02 14.54 5.29
CA LEU A 149 2.76 15.41 4.37
C LEU A 149 1.91 15.80 3.17
N LYS A 150 1.05 14.89 2.68
CA LYS A 150 0.07 15.17 1.61
C LYS A 150 -1.08 14.17 1.69
N HIS A 151 -2.33 14.61 1.57
CA HIS A 151 -3.51 13.72 1.47
C HIS A 151 -4.45 14.27 0.39
N THR A 152 -4.38 13.77 -0.85
CA THR A 152 -5.27 14.20 -1.93
C THR A 152 -6.21 13.11 -2.46
N ASP A 153 -5.97 11.85 -2.11
CA ASP A 153 -6.83 10.74 -2.56
C ASP A 153 -8.24 10.78 -1.93
N THR A 154 -9.22 10.30 -2.70
CA THR A 154 -10.62 10.20 -2.25
C THR A 154 -10.87 8.95 -1.42
N TYR A 155 -10.17 7.85 -1.72
CA TYR A 155 -10.30 6.59 -0.99
C TYR A 155 -9.89 6.74 0.48
N GLY A 156 -8.69 7.27 0.75
CA GLY A 156 -8.24 7.58 2.10
C GLY A 156 -9.12 8.62 2.77
N ALA A 157 -9.66 9.59 2.02
CA ALA A 157 -10.64 10.54 2.58
C ALA A 157 -11.93 9.83 3.03
N GLY A 158 -12.34 8.78 2.34
CA GLY A 158 -13.44 7.89 2.74
C GLY A 158 -13.13 7.12 4.02
N LEU A 159 -11.92 6.57 4.16
CA LEU A 159 -11.49 5.85 5.37
C LEU A 159 -11.43 6.75 6.61
N ARG A 160 -10.99 7.99 6.46
CA ARG A 160 -10.89 8.98 7.55
C ARG A 160 -12.26 9.44 8.07
N ARG A 161 -13.33 9.25 7.31
CA ARG A 161 -14.67 9.65 7.75
C ARG A 161 -15.14 8.72 8.87
N PRO A 162 -15.71 9.26 9.95
CA PRO A 162 -16.37 8.44 10.96
C PRO A 162 -17.39 7.55 10.26
N ARG A 163 -17.25 6.23 10.42
CA ARG A 163 -18.27 5.29 9.93
C ARG A 163 -19.54 5.54 10.72
N SER A 164 -20.44 6.39 10.21
CA SER A 164 -21.84 6.33 10.60
C SER A 164 -22.30 4.89 10.35
N ARG A 165 -22.93 4.27 11.34
CA ARG A 165 -23.33 2.86 11.32
C ARG A 165 -24.26 2.60 10.13
N ARG A 166 -23.69 2.24 8.98
CA ARG A 166 -24.42 1.87 7.77
C ARG A 166 -24.97 0.46 7.97
N PRO A 167 -26.23 0.16 7.60
CA PRO A 167 -26.70 -1.22 7.53
C PRO A 167 -25.77 -2.02 6.60
N ALA A 168 -25.57 -3.30 6.89
CA ALA A 168 -24.74 -4.18 6.08
C ALA A 168 -25.07 -4.02 4.59
N PRO A 169 -24.08 -3.83 3.70
CA PRO A 169 -24.36 -3.72 2.27
C PRO A 169 -24.96 -5.05 1.80
N ALA A 170 -26.12 -4.99 1.13
CA ALA A 170 -26.62 -6.12 0.37
C ALA A 170 -25.55 -6.53 -0.64
N ALA A 171 -25.30 -7.84 -0.75
CA ALA A 171 -24.29 -8.44 -1.62
C ALA A 171 -24.32 -7.78 -3.01
N ARG A 172 -23.21 -7.15 -3.42
CA ARG A 172 -23.06 -6.63 -4.77
C ARG A 172 -22.91 -7.83 -5.71
N THR A 173 -23.79 -7.95 -6.69
CA THR A 173 -23.87 -9.09 -7.61
C THR A 173 -22.73 -9.09 -8.63
N ASP A 174 -22.32 -10.29 -9.04
CA ASP A 174 -21.22 -10.63 -9.96
C ASP A 174 -21.23 -9.85 -11.29
N ASP A 175 -22.38 -9.30 -11.70
CA ASP A 175 -22.57 -8.54 -12.93
C ASP A 175 -21.66 -7.32 -13.05
N THR A 176 -21.32 -6.69 -11.92
CA THR A 176 -20.49 -5.46 -11.93
C THR A 176 -19.03 -5.77 -12.29
N GLN A 177 -18.53 -6.95 -11.89
CA GLN A 177 -17.16 -7.38 -12.19
C GLN A 177 -17.02 -7.84 -13.64
N ALA A 178 -18.05 -8.50 -14.18
CA ALA A 178 -18.07 -8.93 -15.58
C ALA A 178 -18.05 -7.73 -16.55
N ALA A 179 -18.86 -6.71 -16.27
CA ALA A 179 -18.93 -5.50 -17.10
C ALA A 179 -17.61 -4.70 -17.10
N LEU A 180 -16.87 -4.72 -16.00
CA LEU A 180 -15.57 -4.05 -15.90
C LEU A 180 -14.45 -4.82 -16.62
N ARG A 181 -14.41 -6.16 -16.50
CA ARG A 181 -13.46 -7.01 -17.25
C ARG A 181 -13.58 -6.77 -18.76
N ALA A 182 -14.81 -6.70 -19.27
CA ALA A 182 -15.06 -6.42 -20.68
C ALA A 182 -14.50 -5.05 -21.12
N ARG A 183 -14.60 -4.01 -20.27
CA ARG A 183 -14.08 -2.67 -20.58
C ARG A 183 -12.56 -2.59 -20.56
N LEU A 184 -11.91 -3.28 -19.61
CA LEU A 184 -10.45 -3.32 -19.53
C LEU A 184 -9.85 -4.12 -20.68
N GLN A 185 -10.45 -5.26 -21.06
CA GLN A 185 -10.02 -6.02 -22.23
C GLN A 185 -10.17 -5.23 -23.53
N ALA A 186 -11.29 -4.52 -23.72
CA ALA A 186 -11.49 -3.69 -24.90
C ALA A 186 -10.47 -2.55 -25.01
N ARG A 187 -9.99 -2.01 -23.88
CA ARG A 187 -8.96 -0.97 -23.87
C ARG A 187 -7.58 -1.52 -24.24
N LEU A 188 -7.19 -2.66 -23.67
CA LEU A 188 -5.91 -3.30 -23.96
C LEU A 188 -5.83 -3.73 -25.44
N GLN A 189 -6.91 -4.31 -25.97
CA GLN A 189 -6.99 -4.66 -27.40
C GLN A 189 -6.85 -3.43 -28.32
N ALA A 190 -7.47 -2.31 -27.96
CA ALA A 190 -7.36 -1.07 -28.74
C ALA A 190 -5.96 -0.43 -28.67
N GLU A 191 -5.15 -0.72 -27.65
CA GLU A 191 -3.77 -0.27 -27.54
C GLU A 191 -2.82 -1.20 -28.35
N ASP A 192 -3.05 -2.51 -28.32
CA ASP A 192 -2.31 -3.49 -29.13
C ASP A 192 -2.54 -3.32 -30.64
N ASP A 193 -3.79 -3.09 -31.05
CA ASP A 193 -4.15 -2.86 -32.46
C ASP A 193 -3.53 -1.58 -33.03
N LYS A 194 -3.29 -0.57 -32.18
CA LYS A 194 -2.59 0.66 -32.57
C LYS A 194 -1.08 0.44 -32.70
N SER A 195 -0.50 -0.39 -31.84
CA SER A 195 0.92 -0.73 -31.89
C SER A 195 1.26 -1.57 -33.14
N ASN A 196 0.36 -2.47 -33.53
CA ASN A 196 0.55 -3.36 -34.68
C ASN A 196 0.29 -2.69 -36.06
N GLN A 197 -0.37 -1.52 -36.10
CA GLN A 197 -0.57 -0.73 -37.33
C GLN A 197 0.56 0.28 -37.61
N GLN A 198 1.53 0.41 -36.70
CA GLN A 198 2.70 1.31 -36.85
C GLN A 198 4.01 0.57 -37.17
N SER A 199 3.97 -0.76 -37.36
CA SER A 199 5.13 -1.58 -37.77
C SER A 199 5.11 -1.95 -39.24
#